data_AF-A0AAW0RIT2-F1
#
_entry.id   AF-A0AAW0RIT2-F1
#
_cell.length_a   1.000
_cell.length_b   1.000
_cell.length_c   1.000
_cell.angle_alpha   90.00
_cell.angle_beta   90.00
_cell.angle_gamma   90.00
#
_symmetry.space_group_name_H-M   'P 1'
#
loop_
_entity.id
_entity.type
_entity.pdbx_description
1 polymer ?
#
loop_
_entity_poly.entity_id
_entity_poly.type
_entity_poly.pdbx_seq_one_letter_code
_entity_poly.pdbx_strand_id
1 'polypeptide(L)'
;MTTRNLLDGPITLSSATASSSNILHSLRYPYLKSAFYARIESHRALLTEVIAHHLGVAPSAVDISPQKWWRHGSFNLCLPGSVLQPVPAGVPKYFFIRFPLPYRVGETTRPGNADEKLACEAATYAWLEENCPTVPIPRLYGFGLSTNLRYTNCDLLPRWSRWFQHIRRALLSTLGFPTPTRYVSHISPRFAALDIGYLIIEMITQDEGEMLSESWEEYHTDARRMENLQRGLVKIMLSLASIELPRIGSFRLDRHGCLRLDNRPLSVPIIMHENEDLPLDLPRQTTFSTSAELVLSHLDAFDRRLINQPNAIVSEEDAWYQMTSLGGARLTLPQLLSRDLARGPFVLALTDLSRSNVFVDADWNITRIIDLEFACAWPVEFWQTPHWLDADFIDQIDYDKLAARHMQFISLIKEEEKHGRYRGEKEPLSSIMQTAWERGTFWISLALRDPVAFTTVFYEHILPRYFHFPENELNDGNYFAFCSRFWSPNVPAIIERKQEERKAYLDKLEKEFTPA
;
A
#
# COMPACT_ATOMS: atom_id res chain seq x y z
N MET A 1 12.34 -30.40 16.05
CA MET A 1 11.39 -29.38 16.54
C MET A 1 10.19 -29.40 15.63
N THR A 2 8.96 -29.44 16.15
CA THR A 2 7.76 -29.41 15.31
C THR A 2 7.63 -28.04 14.65
N THR A 3 7.43 -28.03 13.34
CA THR A 3 7.25 -26.81 12.55
C THR A 3 5.91 -26.86 11.83
N ARG A 4 5.36 -25.68 11.55
CA ARG A 4 4.20 -25.50 10.67
C ARG A 4 4.57 -24.54 9.55
N ASN A 5 3.90 -24.69 8.40
CA ASN A 5 4.19 -23.86 7.24
C ASN A 5 3.33 -22.58 7.27
N LEU A 6 3.96 -21.44 7.08
CA LEU A 6 3.33 -20.17 6.68
C LEU A 6 3.54 -19.95 5.17
N LEU A 7 3.10 -18.81 4.65
CA LEU A 7 3.39 -18.44 3.25
C LEU A 7 4.88 -18.22 3.01
N ASP A 8 5.57 -17.62 3.99
CA ASP A 8 6.96 -17.19 3.87
C ASP A 8 7.97 -18.26 4.33
N GLY A 9 7.48 -19.43 4.75
CA GLY A 9 8.29 -20.55 5.17
C GLY A 9 7.83 -21.22 6.46
N PRO A 10 8.56 -22.24 6.93
CA PRO A 10 8.25 -22.92 8.18
C PRO A 10 8.53 -22.03 9.39
N ILE A 11 7.66 -22.12 10.39
CA ILE A 11 7.82 -21.45 11.70
C ILE A 11 7.86 -22.50 12.82
N THR A 12 8.63 -22.24 13.87
CA THR A 12 8.69 -23.05 15.09
C THR A 12 7.67 -22.56 16.11
N LEU A 13 7.27 -23.40 17.06
CA LEU A 13 6.38 -22.98 18.15
C LEU A 13 6.97 -21.83 18.98
N SER A 14 8.29 -21.84 19.25
CA SER A 14 8.96 -20.79 20.02
C SER A 14 8.91 -19.44 19.29
N SER A 15 9.23 -19.42 18.00
CA SER A 15 9.12 -18.21 17.18
C SER A 15 7.68 -17.73 17.04
N ALA A 16 6.72 -18.66 16.92
CA ALA A 16 5.30 -18.32 16.84
C ALA A 16 4.77 -17.71 18.14
N THR A 17 5.26 -18.19 19.29
CA THR A 17 4.89 -17.71 20.63
C THR A 17 5.48 -16.32 20.91
N ALA A 18 6.67 -16.05 20.40
CA ALA A 18 7.35 -14.76 20.54
C ALA A 18 6.82 -13.69 19.57
N SER A 19 6.06 -14.07 18.56
CA SER A 19 5.57 -13.14 17.54
C SER A 19 4.45 -12.23 18.07
N SER A 20 4.54 -10.95 17.74
CA SER A 20 3.47 -9.95 17.91
C SER A 20 2.34 -10.09 16.88
N SER A 21 2.57 -10.84 15.80
CA SER A 21 1.59 -11.11 14.75
C SER A 21 0.66 -12.27 15.11
N ASN A 22 -0.53 -12.31 14.52
CA ASN A 22 -1.47 -13.40 14.73
C ASN A 22 -1.09 -14.63 13.88
N ILE A 23 -0.25 -15.50 14.45
CA ILE A 23 0.25 -16.70 13.77
C ILE A 23 -0.86 -17.72 13.53
N LEU A 24 -1.81 -17.88 14.46
CA LEU A 24 -2.97 -18.77 14.25
C LEU A 24 -3.76 -18.40 13.00
N HIS A 25 -3.96 -17.10 12.76
CA HIS A 25 -4.60 -16.64 11.53
C HIS A 25 -3.73 -16.94 10.31
N SER A 26 -2.42 -16.68 10.41
CA SER A 26 -1.45 -16.88 9.32
C SER A 26 -1.26 -18.35 8.91
N LEU A 27 -1.44 -19.30 9.83
CA LEU A 27 -1.38 -20.75 9.56
C LEU A 27 -2.45 -21.22 8.56
N ARG A 28 -3.52 -20.46 8.36
CA ARG A 28 -4.59 -20.77 7.40
C ARG A 28 -4.17 -20.48 5.95
N TYR A 29 -3.22 -19.57 5.75
CA TYR A 29 -2.91 -19.04 4.42
C TYR A 29 -2.41 -20.07 3.42
N PRO A 30 -1.55 -21.06 3.75
CA PRO A 30 -1.13 -22.06 2.77
C PRO A 30 -2.32 -22.85 2.19
N TYR A 31 -3.26 -23.27 3.04
CA TYR A 31 -4.47 -23.97 2.59
C TYR A 31 -5.35 -23.06 1.71
N LEU A 32 -5.58 -21.82 2.15
CA LEU A 32 -6.39 -20.85 1.39
C LEU A 32 -5.74 -20.48 0.05
N LYS A 33 -4.41 -20.39 0.00
CA LYS A 33 -3.63 -20.22 -1.23
C LYS A 33 -3.87 -21.40 -2.18
N SER A 34 -3.71 -22.64 -1.72
CA SER A 34 -3.94 -23.82 -2.55
C SER A 34 -5.38 -23.88 -3.09
N ALA A 35 -6.37 -23.59 -2.25
CA ALA A 35 -7.78 -23.54 -2.66
C ALA A 35 -8.04 -22.45 -3.71
N PHE A 36 -7.46 -21.25 -3.51
CA PHE A 36 -7.60 -20.16 -4.47
C PHE A 36 -6.91 -20.48 -5.80
N TYR A 37 -5.73 -21.08 -5.78
CA TYR A 37 -5.00 -21.49 -6.99
C TYR A 37 -5.80 -22.53 -7.80
N ALA A 38 -6.40 -23.51 -7.11
CA ALA A 38 -7.28 -24.49 -7.74
C ALA A 38 -8.53 -23.83 -8.36
N ARG A 39 -9.13 -22.84 -7.67
CA ARG A 39 -10.25 -22.05 -8.20
C ARG A 39 -9.85 -21.27 -9.46
N ILE A 40 -8.70 -20.60 -9.47
CA ILE A 40 -8.24 -19.85 -10.65
C ILE A 40 -7.99 -20.82 -11.82
N GLU A 41 -7.37 -21.98 -11.56
CA GLU A 41 -7.12 -22.99 -12.58
C GLU A 41 -8.42 -23.56 -13.16
N SER A 42 -9.45 -23.79 -12.33
CA SER A 42 -10.76 -24.28 -12.80
C SER A 42 -11.48 -23.27 -13.71
N HIS A 43 -11.12 -21.99 -13.65
CA HIS A 43 -11.68 -20.93 -14.48
C HIS A 43 -10.81 -20.60 -15.70
N ARG A 44 -9.75 -21.36 -15.99
CA ARG A 44 -8.78 -21.06 -17.07
C ARG A 44 -9.44 -20.70 -18.41
N ALA A 45 -10.43 -21.48 -18.86
CA ALA A 45 -11.14 -21.19 -20.10
C ALA A 45 -11.85 -19.82 -20.07
N LEU A 46 -12.53 -19.49 -18.97
CA LEU A 46 -13.20 -18.21 -18.79
C LEU A 46 -12.20 -17.06 -18.71
N LEU A 47 -11.05 -17.26 -18.06
CA LEU A 47 -9.97 -16.28 -18.00
C LEU A 47 -9.41 -15.97 -19.39
N THR A 48 -9.17 -17.00 -20.21
CA THR A 48 -8.76 -16.84 -21.61
C THR A 48 -9.76 -15.99 -22.39
N GLU A 49 -11.06 -16.25 -22.24
CA GLU A 49 -12.10 -15.46 -22.90
C GLU A 49 -12.16 -14.01 -22.43
N VAL A 50 -12.02 -13.78 -21.11
CA VAL A 50 -12.02 -12.45 -20.52
C VAL A 50 -10.82 -11.63 -20.99
N ILE A 51 -9.63 -12.23 -21.02
CA ILE A 51 -8.42 -11.57 -21.52
C ILE A 51 -8.58 -11.24 -23.00
N ALA A 52 -9.04 -12.20 -23.80
CA ALA A 52 -9.29 -12.01 -25.23
C ALA A 52 -10.28 -10.87 -25.50
N HIS A 53 -11.32 -10.77 -24.67
CA HIS A 53 -12.31 -9.70 -24.74
C HIS A 53 -11.69 -8.32 -24.49
N HIS A 54 -10.85 -8.16 -23.46
CA HIS A 54 -10.17 -6.89 -23.19
C HIS A 54 -9.14 -6.51 -24.25
N LEU A 55 -8.39 -7.50 -24.74
CA LEU A 55 -7.33 -7.28 -25.74
C LEU A 55 -7.87 -7.19 -27.18
N GLY A 56 -9.15 -7.47 -27.40
CA GLY A 56 -9.76 -7.43 -28.73
C GLY A 56 -9.25 -8.54 -29.68
N VAL A 57 -8.90 -9.70 -29.14
CA VAL A 57 -8.35 -10.85 -29.89
C VAL A 57 -9.26 -12.08 -29.76
N ALA A 58 -8.99 -13.13 -30.55
CA ALA A 58 -9.68 -14.40 -30.41
C ALA A 58 -9.20 -15.14 -29.15
N PRO A 59 -10.07 -15.89 -28.42
CA PRO A 59 -9.64 -16.70 -27.27
C PRO A 59 -8.54 -17.70 -27.60
N SER A 60 -8.52 -18.25 -28.82
CA SER A 60 -7.47 -19.17 -29.29
C SER A 60 -6.09 -18.51 -29.44
N ALA A 61 -6.01 -17.18 -29.42
CA ALA A 61 -4.76 -16.43 -29.50
C ALA A 61 -4.19 -16.07 -28.13
N VAL A 62 -4.88 -16.41 -27.03
CA VAL A 62 -4.44 -16.10 -25.67
C VAL A 62 -3.87 -17.35 -25.02
N ASP A 63 -2.61 -17.28 -24.60
CA ASP A 63 -1.95 -18.33 -23.84
C ASP A 63 -1.67 -17.84 -22.41
N ILE A 64 -2.15 -18.58 -21.41
CA ILE A 64 -1.92 -18.29 -19.99
C ILE A 64 -0.94 -19.32 -19.46
N SER A 65 0.14 -18.87 -18.84
CA SER A 65 1.19 -19.74 -18.36
C SER A 65 0.67 -20.78 -17.35
N PRO A 66 1.27 -21.98 -17.31
CA PRO A 66 0.95 -22.98 -16.30
C PRO A 66 1.31 -22.49 -14.89
N GLN A 67 0.68 -23.10 -13.88
CA GLN A 67 0.80 -22.72 -12.45
C GLN A 67 2.24 -22.56 -11.95
N LYS A 68 3.18 -23.35 -12.48
CA LYS A 68 4.60 -23.27 -12.12
C LYS A 68 5.25 -21.89 -12.34
N TRP A 69 4.65 -21.07 -13.21
CA TRP A 69 5.11 -19.72 -13.52
C TRP A 69 4.29 -18.62 -12.86
N TRP A 70 3.25 -18.96 -12.12
CA TRP A 70 2.46 -17.97 -11.41
C TRP A 70 3.30 -17.32 -10.32
N ARG A 71 3.13 -16.01 -10.15
CA ARG A 71 3.82 -15.21 -9.14
C ARG A 71 2.81 -14.70 -8.14
N HIS A 72 3.19 -14.55 -6.88
CA HIS A 72 2.34 -13.87 -5.92
C HIS A 72 3.18 -12.96 -5.02
N GLY A 73 2.59 -11.83 -4.65
CA GLY A 73 3.09 -10.98 -3.57
C GLY A 73 2.29 -11.22 -2.30
N SER A 74 2.29 -10.21 -1.42
CA SER A 74 1.56 -10.20 -0.16
C SER A 74 0.03 -10.15 -0.34
N PHE A 75 -0.45 -9.48 -1.39
CA PHE A 75 -1.87 -9.21 -1.60
C PHE A 75 -2.41 -9.67 -2.95
N ASN A 76 -1.54 -10.09 -3.88
CA ASN A 76 -1.96 -10.36 -5.26
C ASN A 76 -1.33 -11.63 -5.84
N LEU A 77 -2.08 -12.28 -6.72
CA LEU A 77 -1.65 -13.38 -7.58
C LEU A 77 -1.56 -12.87 -9.02
N CYS A 78 -0.41 -13.05 -9.67
CA CYS A 78 -0.14 -12.65 -11.05
C CYS A 78 0.10 -13.88 -11.93
N LEU A 79 -0.66 -13.98 -13.02
CA LEU A 79 -0.55 -15.04 -14.02
C LEU A 79 0.07 -14.45 -15.29
N PRO A 80 1.31 -14.83 -15.65
CA PRO A 80 1.90 -14.38 -16.91
C PRO A 80 1.18 -15.03 -18.09
N GLY A 81 0.99 -14.28 -19.16
CA GLY A 81 0.41 -14.77 -20.40
C GLY A 81 0.97 -14.05 -21.62
N SER A 82 0.62 -14.57 -22.79
CA SER A 82 1.05 -14.01 -24.07
C SER A 82 -0.06 -14.06 -25.13
N VAL A 83 0.04 -13.17 -26.11
CA VAL A 83 -0.76 -13.22 -27.34
C VAL A 83 0.06 -13.94 -28.40
N LEU A 84 -0.49 -15.04 -28.92
CA LEU A 84 0.15 -15.86 -29.95
C LEU A 84 0.28 -15.09 -31.27
N GLN A 85 1.35 -15.38 -32.00
CA GLN A 85 1.61 -14.71 -33.27
C GLN A 85 0.60 -15.12 -34.36
N PRO A 86 0.24 -14.20 -35.29
CA PRO A 86 0.69 -12.80 -35.36
C PRO A 86 -0.03 -11.89 -34.36
N VAL A 87 0.73 -11.06 -33.63
CA VAL A 87 0.17 -10.12 -32.65
C VAL A 87 -0.40 -8.89 -33.37
N PRO A 88 -1.70 -8.56 -33.20
CA PRO A 88 -2.28 -7.38 -33.84
C PRO A 88 -1.62 -6.08 -33.37
N ALA A 89 -1.59 -5.07 -34.25
CA ALA A 89 -1.05 -3.75 -33.91
C ALA A 89 -1.81 -3.12 -32.73
N GLY A 90 -1.06 -2.66 -31.72
CA GLY A 90 -1.61 -2.05 -30.50
C GLY A 90 -1.98 -3.04 -29.40
N VAL A 91 -1.87 -4.36 -29.65
CA VAL A 91 -2.08 -5.41 -28.64
C VAL A 91 -0.73 -5.79 -28.03
N PRO A 92 -0.65 -5.96 -26.69
CA PRO A 92 0.59 -6.40 -26.06
C PRO A 92 0.93 -7.84 -26.39
N LYS A 93 2.23 -8.13 -26.58
CA LYS A 93 2.72 -9.50 -26.75
C LYS A 93 2.64 -10.28 -25.45
N TYR A 94 2.98 -9.65 -24.33
CA TYR A 94 2.99 -10.24 -23.00
C TYR A 94 2.14 -9.41 -22.03
N PHE A 95 1.50 -10.08 -21.09
CA PHE A 95 0.67 -9.44 -20.08
C PHE A 95 0.67 -10.26 -18.78
N PHE A 96 0.31 -9.61 -17.68
CA PHE A 96 -0.16 -10.28 -16.48
C PHE A 96 -1.67 -10.12 -16.34
N ILE A 97 -2.35 -11.19 -15.94
CA ILE A 97 -3.63 -11.05 -15.25
C ILE A 97 -3.39 -11.18 -13.74
N ARG A 98 -3.78 -10.15 -13.00
CA ARG A 98 -3.53 -9.95 -11.57
C ARG A 98 -4.83 -10.03 -10.80
N PHE A 99 -4.85 -10.82 -9.73
CA PHE A 99 -6.00 -11.01 -8.85
C PHE A 99 -5.65 -10.58 -7.42
N PRO A 100 -6.54 -9.90 -6.70
CA PRO A 100 -6.39 -9.73 -5.26
C PRO A 100 -6.54 -11.10 -4.60
N LEU A 101 -5.80 -11.34 -3.52
CA LEU A 101 -5.88 -12.56 -2.72
C LEU A 101 -7.00 -12.40 -1.67
N PRO A 102 -8.17 -13.07 -1.82
CA PRO A 102 -9.32 -12.84 -0.94
C PRO A 102 -9.01 -13.10 0.55
N TYR A 103 -8.12 -14.06 0.81
CA TYR A 103 -7.65 -14.45 2.15
C TYR A 103 -6.55 -13.53 2.73
N ARG A 104 -6.13 -12.49 2.00
CA ARG A 104 -5.19 -11.47 2.48
C ARG A 104 -5.84 -10.09 2.59
N VAL A 105 -6.99 -9.89 1.95
CA VAL A 105 -7.69 -8.61 1.95
C VAL A 105 -8.94 -8.59 2.83
N GLY A 106 -9.24 -9.67 3.55
CA GLY A 106 -10.44 -9.77 4.38
C GLY A 106 -11.73 -9.87 3.58
N GLU A 107 -11.71 -10.43 2.37
CA GLU A 107 -12.92 -10.53 1.54
C GLU A 107 -14.02 -11.38 2.21
N THR A 108 -13.62 -12.43 2.94
CA THR A 108 -14.55 -13.31 3.64
C THR A 108 -15.23 -12.63 4.83
N THR A 109 -14.51 -11.77 5.55
CA THR A 109 -14.99 -11.05 6.75
C THR A 109 -15.72 -9.76 6.35
N ARG A 110 -15.23 -9.07 5.33
CA ARG A 110 -15.79 -7.82 4.78
C ARG A 110 -15.88 -7.89 3.26
N PRO A 111 -16.97 -8.45 2.71
CA PRO A 111 -17.18 -8.54 1.26
C PRO A 111 -17.05 -7.19 0.55
N GLY A 112 -16.40 -7.20 -0.61
CA GLY A 112 -16.09 -6.04 -1.43
C GLY A 112 -14.74 -5.39 -1.16
N ASN A 113 -13.91 -5.93 -0.26
CA ASN A 113 -12.56 -5.43 -0.01
C ASN A 113 -11.62 -5.66 -1.19
N ALA A 114 -11.75 -6.82 -1.85
CA ALA A 114 -11.04 -7.12 -3.09
C ALA A 114 -11.37 -6.11 -4.20
N ASP A 115 -12.66 -5.79 -4.35
CA ASP A 115 -13.14 -4.83 -5.36
C ASP A 115 -12.76 -3.39 -5.00
N GLU A 116 -12.81 -2.99 -3.73
CA GLU A 116 -12.35 -1.68 -3.25
C GLU A 116 -10.88 -1.47 -3.62
N LYS A 117 -10.02 -2.43 -3.25
CA LYS A 117 -8.59 -2.40 -3.55
C LYS A 117 -8.30 -2.32 -5.05
N LEU A 118 -8.96 -3.14 -5.85
CA LEU A 118 -8.81 -3.13 -7.31
C LEU A 118 -9.27 -1.82 -7.94
N ALA A 119 -10.40 -1.28 -7.47
CA ALA A 119 -10.92 0.00 -7.96
C ALA A 119 -9.98 1.15 -7.61
N CYS A 120 -9.33 1.11 -6.46
CA CYS A 120 -8.29 2.07 -6.09
C CYS A 120 -7.05 1.94 -6.98
N GLU A 121 -6.52 0.74 -7.18
CA GLU A 121 -5.36 0.50 -8.04
C GLU A 121 -5.61 0.99 -9.48
N ALA A 122 -6.74 0.61 -10.08
CA ALA A 122 -7.11 1.03 -11.43
C ALA A 122 -7.31 2.55 -11.56
N ALA A 123 -7.86 3.18 -10.51
CA ALA A 123 -8.02 4.63 -10.48
C ALA A 123 -6.68 5.36 -10.37
N THR A 124 -5.71 4.80 -9.63
CA THR A 124 -4.34 5.33 -9.57
C THR A 124 -3.68 5.28 -10.95
N TYR A 125 -3.80 4.16 -11.68
CA TYR A 125 -3.33 4.08 -13.08
C TYR A 125 -3.93 5.19 -13.93
N ALA A 126 -5.26 5.33 -13.91
CA ALA A 126 -5.96 6.33 -14.71
C ALA A 126 -5.57 7.77 -14.35
N TRP A 127 -5.39 8.06 -13.05
CA TRP A 127 -4.97 9.39 -12.60
C TRP A 127 -3.55 9.70 -13.06
N LEU A 128 -2.60 8.78 -12.88
CA LEU A 128 -1.20 8.97 -13.26
C LEU A 128 -1.04 9.13 -14.78
N GLU A 129 -1.73 8.32 -15.58
CA GLU A 129 -1.69 8.42 -17.05
C GLU A 129 -2.18 9.78 -17.58
N GLU A 130 -3.18 10.38 -16.91
CA GLU A 130 -3.76 11.65 -17.31
C GLU A 130 -3.00 12.87 -16.75
N ASN A 131 -2.43 12.75 -15.55
CA ASN A 131 -1.94 13.89 -14.77
C ASN A 131 -0.43 13.90 -14.57
N CYS A 132 0.23 12.74 -14.60
CA CYS A 132 1.66 12.58 -14.35
C CYS A 132 2.29 11.55 -15.30
N PRO A 133 2.21 11.75 -16.64
CA PRO A 133 2.65 10.76 -17.63
C PRO A 133 4.16 10.52 -17.63
N THR A 134 4.94 11.36 -16.92
CA THR A 134 6.39 11.16 -16.72
C THR A 134 6.71 10.15 -15.62
N VAL A 135 5.74 9.78 -14.78
CA VAL A 135 5.93 8.73 -13.78
C VAL A 135 5.88 7.39 -14.50
N PRO A 136 6.98 6.62 -14.53
CA PRO A 136 7.04 5.41 -15.32
C PRO A 136 6.25 4.31 -14.63
N ILE A 137 5.08 3.96 -15.16
CA ILE A 137 4.24 2.86 -14.66
C ILE A 137 3.92 1.88 -15.80
N PRO A 138 3.65 0.60 -15.50
CA PRO A 138 3.16 -0.35 -16.50
C PRO A 138 1.86 0.14 -17.13
N ARG A 139 1.53 -0.34 -18.32
CA ARG A 139 0.20 -0.07 -18.91
C ARG A 139 -0.87 -0.93 -18.26
N LEU A 140 -2.02 -0.33 -17.95
CA LEU A 140 -3.23 -1.06 -17.61
C LEU A 140 -4.12 -1.22 -18.86
N TYR A 141 -4.35 -2.47 -19.25
CA TYR A 141 -5.14 -2.81 -20.46
C TYR A 141 -6.64 -2.90 -20.15
N GLY A 142 -6.98 -3.31 -18.94
CA GLY A 142 -8.37 -3.39 -18.49
C GLY A 142 -8.47 -4.07 -17.13
N PHE A 143 -9.65 -4.00 -16.53
CA PHE A 143 -9.93 -4.63 -15.25
C PHE A 143 -11.39 -5.01 -15.11
N GLY A 144 -11.68 -5.86 -14.14
CA GLY A 144 -13.03 -6.28 -13.78
C GLY A 144 -13.20 -6.38 -12.28
N LEU A 145 -14.44 -6.19 -11.83
CA LEU A 145 -14.87 -6.34 -10.45
C LEU A 145 -15.70 -7.63 -10.30
N SER A 146 -15.80 -8.15 -9.07
CA SER A 146 -16.65 -9.32 -8.75
C SER A 146 -18.11 -9.10 -9.17
N THR A 147 -18.57 -7.85 -9.10
CA THR A 147 -19.92 -7.39 -9.52
C THR A 147 -20.21 -7.48 -11.03
N ASN A 148 -19.34 -8.11 -11.83
CA ASN A 148 -19.44 -8.24 -13.28
C ASN A 148 -19.29 -6.93 -14.07
N LEU A 149 -18.95 -5.83 -13.39
CA LEU A 149 -18.59 -4.56 -14.02
C LEU A 149 -17.14 -4.62 -14.51
N ARG A 150 -16.90 -4.24 -15.76
CA ARG A 150 -15.57 -4.27 -16.40
C ARG A 150 -15.25 -2.94 -17.05
N TYR A 151 -13.96 -2.69 -17.21
CA TYR A 151 -13.44 -1.52 -17.89
C TYR A 151 -12.29 -1.93 -18.80
N THR A 152 -12.36 -1.52 -20.07
CA THR A 152 -11.31 -1.78 -21.06
C THR A 152 -10.68 -0.45 -21.47
N ASN A 153 -9.37 -0.43 -21.64
CA ASN A 153 -8.66 0.73 -22.16
C ASN A 153 -9.19 1.08 -23.56
N CYS A 154 -9.50 2.35 -23.81
CA CYS A 154 -10.08 2.83 -25.07
C CYS A 154 -9.24 2.48 -26.31
N ASP A 155 -7.92 2.31 -26.14
CA ASP A 155 -7.00 2.00 -27.22
C ASP A 155 -7.12 0.56 -27.72
N LEU A 156 -7.75 -0.31 -26.94
CA LEU A 156 -8.03 -1.72 -27.29
C LEU A 156 -9.45 -1.91 -27.84
N LEU A 157 -10.29 -0.87 -27.79
CA LEU A 157 -11.63 -0.94 -28.35
C LEU A 157 -11.63 -0.90 -29.89
N PRO A 158 -12.69 -1.43 -30.54
CA PRO A 158 -12.93 -1.27 -31.97
C PRO A 158 -12.88 0.21 -32.39
N ARG A 159 -12.43 0.48 -33.62
CA ARG A 159 -12.18 1.84 -34.14
C ARG A 159 -13.36 2.80 -33.93
N TRP A 160 -14.59 2.34 -34.20
CA TRP A 160 -15.79 3.16 -34.05
C TRP A 160 -16.10 3.50 -32.59
N SER A 161 -15.96 2.51 -31.69
CA SER A 161 -16.13 2.72 -30.26
C SER A 161 -15.08 3.69 -29.72
N ARG A 162 -13.82 3.56 -30.16
CA ARG A 162 -12.74 4.47 -29.79
C ARG A 162 -13.04 5.91 -30.20
N TRP A 163 -13.41 6.11 -31.47
CA TRP A 163 -13.78 7.43 -31.99
C TRP A 163 -14.94 8.06 -31.22
N PHE A 164 -16.00 7.28 -30.94
CA PHE A 164 -17.12 7.73 -30.13
C PHE A 164 -16.69 8.16 -28.72
N GLN A 165 -15.83 7.40 -28.05
CA GLN A 165 -15.37 7.75 -26.70
C GLN A 165 -14.47 8.99 -26.70
N HIS A 166 -13.64 9.21 -27.73
CA HIS A 166 -12.89 10.46 -27.86
C HIS A 166 -13.83 11.67 -28.01
N ILE A 167 -14.85 11.57 -28.85
CA ILE A 167 -15.85 12.64 -29.02
C ILE A 167 -16.62 12.88 -27.72
N ARG A 168 -17.08 11.81 -27.06
CA ARG A 168 -17.79 11.90 -25.79
C ARG A 168 -16.95 12.62 -24.73
N ARG A 169 -15.67 12.25 -24.58
CA ARG A 169 -14.76 12.89 -23.62
C ARG A 169 -14.54 14.36 -23.98
N ALA A 170 -14.33 14.68 -25.26
CA ALA A 170 -14.18 16.06 -25.71
C ALA A 170 -15.43 16.90 -25.40
N LEU A 171 -16.63 16.41 -25.74
CA LEU A 171 -17.89 17.09 -25.49
C LEU A 171 -18.16 17.32 -23.99
N LEU A 172 -17.97 16.28 -23.16
CA LEU A 172 -18.16 16.40 -21.71
C LEU A 172 -17.18 17.41 -21.11
N SER A 173 -15.91 17.37 -21.53
CA SER A 173 -14.89 18.32 -21.11
C SER A 173 -15.25 19.76 -21.50
N THR A 174 -15.73 19.99 -22.73
CA THR A 174 -16.12 21.34 -23.19
C THR A 174 -17.36 21.88 -22.48
N LEU A 175 -18.24 20.99 -22.01
CA LEU A 175 -19.47 21.35 -21.31
C LEU A 175 -19.28 21.43 -19.78
N GLY A 176 -18.05 21.21 -19.27
CA GLY A 176 -17.75 21.25 -17.84
C GLY A 176 -18.32 20.09 -17.03
N PHE A 177 -18.72 18.98 -17.68
CA PHE A 177 -19.17 17.77 -17.01
C PHE A 177 -17.99 16.89 -16.57
N PRO A 178 -18.19 16.00 -15.58
CA PRO A 178 -17.17 15.00 -15.22
C PRO A 178 -16.76 14.16 -16.44
N THR A 179 -15.49 14.25 -16.81
CA THR A 179 -14.92 13.55 -17.95
C THR A 179 -14.54 12.12 -17.55
N PRO A 180 -15.05 11.08 -18.25
CA PRO A 180 -14.60 9.71 -18.04
C PRO A 180 -13.12 9.58 -18.40
N THR A 181 -12.46 8.65 -17.72
CA THR A 181 -11.07 8.26 -18.03
C THR A 181 -10.99 7.51 -19.36
N ARG A 182 -9.79 7.03 -19.70
CA ARG A 182 -9.57 6.12 -20.84
C ARG A 182 -10.15 4.72 -20.63
N TYR A 183 -10.65 4.41 -19.44
CA TYR A 183 -11.18 3.09 -19.09
C TYR A 183 -12.71 3.07 -19.25
N VAL A 184 -13.17 2.35 -20.26
CA VAL A 184 -14.58 2.38 -20.69
C VAL A 184 -15.36 1.24 -20.03
N SER A 185 -16.35 1.62 -19.22
CA SER A 185 -17.16 0.65 -18.49
C SER A 185 -18.13 -0.11 -19.39
N HIS A 186 -18.31 -1.40 -19.10
CA HIS A 186 -19.25 -2.29 -19.78
C HIS A 186 -19.56 -3.52 -18.91
N ILE A 187 -20.68 -4.17 -19.19
CA ILE A 187 -21.15 -5.39 -18.51
C ILE A 187 -21.29 -6.50 -19.55
N SER A 188 -20.90 -7.72 -19.18
CA SER A 188 -21.08 -8.90 -20.03
C SER A 188 -21.59 -10.06 -19.18
N PRO A 189 -22.84 -10.52 -19.37
CA PRO A 189 -23.40 -11.65 -18.63
C PRO A 189 -22.57 -12.94 -18.77
N ARG A 190 -21.88 -13.11 -19.91
CA ARG A 190 -21.00 -14.25 -20.19
C ARG A 190 -19.96 -14.49 -19.10
N PHE A 191 -19.47 -13.41 -18.50
CA PHE A 191 -18.38 -13.45 -17.54
C PHE A 191 -18.84 -13.32 -16.08
N ALA A 192 -20.16 -13.32 -15.83
CA ALA A 192 -20.71 -13.22 -14.48
C ALA A 192 -20.27 -14.39 -13.59
N ALA A 193 -20.08 -15.57 -14.19
CA ALA A 193 -19.61 -16.77 -13.49
C ALA A 193 -18.17 -16.66 -12.94
N LEU A 194 -17.38 -15.66 -13.37
CA LEU A 194 -16.03 -15.50 -12.85
C LEU A 194 -16.04 -15.12 -11.36
N ASP A 195 -16.94 -14.21 -10.96
CA ASP A 195 -17.16 -13.79 -9.56
C ASP A 195 -15.86 -13.48 -8.79
N ILE A 196 -14.86 -12.91 -9.47
CA ILE A 196 -13.56 -12.48 -8.93
C ILE A 196 -13.13 -11.24 -9.72
N GLY A 197 -12.66 -10.21 -9.01
CA GLY A 197 -12.05 -9.05 -9.64
C GLY A 197 -10.61 -9.31 -10.13
N TYR A 198 -10.17 -8.58 -11.15
CA TYR A 198 -8.85 -8.75 -11.75
C TYR A 198 -8.39 -7.47 -12.47
N LEU A 199 -7.08 -7.33 -12.67
CA LEU A 199 -6.44 -6.37 -13.58
C LEU A 199 -5.71 -7.12 -14.69
N ILE A 200 -5.65 -6.55 -15.88
CA ILE A 200 -4.80 -7.01 -16.99
C ILE A 200 -3.78 -5.91 -17.25
N ILE A 201 -2.52 -6.17 -16.94
CA ILE A 201 -1.44 -5.19 -16.95
C ILE A 201 -0.28 -5.65 -17.82
N GLU A 202 0.55 -4.69 -18.22
CA GLU A 202 1.81 -4.92 -18.92
C GLU A 202 2.75 -5.81 -18.08
N MET A 203 3.37 -6.78 -18.75
CA MET A 203 4.44 -7.58 -18.17
C MET A 203 5.77 -6.92 -18.52
N ILE A 204 6.50 -6.47 -17.49
CA ILE A 204 7.83 -5.88 -17.66
C ILE A 204 8.80 -7.01 -18.02
N THR A 205 9.46 -6.90 -19.17
CA THR A 205 10.46 -7.88 -19.60
C THR A 205 11.85 -7.52 -19.10
N GLN A 206 12.75 -8.49 -19.05
CA GLN A 206 14.09 -8.33 -18.47
C GLN A 206 14.93 -7.26 -19.21
N ASP A 207 14.64 -7.01 -20.48
CA ASP A 207 15.25 -5.93 -21.28
C ASP A 207 14.72 -4.53 -20.94
N GLU A 208 13.56 -4.42 -20.28
CA GLU A 208 12.98 -3.15 -19.82
C GLU A 208 13.42 -2.77 -18.39
N GLY A 209 14.00 -3.72 -17.65
CA GLY A 209 14.55 -3.52 -16.31
C GLY A 209 14.38 -4.73 -15.40
N GLU A 210 15.12 -4.73 -14.30
CA GLU A 210 15.02 -5.73 -13.22
C GLU A 210 14.47 -5.08 -11.95
N MET A 211 13.96 -5.89 -11.01
CA MET A 211 13.52 -5.36 -9.72
C MET A 211 14.73 -4.86 -8.93
N LEU A 212 14.66 -3.66 -8.36
CA LEU A 212 15.76 -3.09 -7.57
C LEU A 212 16.18 -4.01 -6.42
N SER A 213 15.24 -4.74 -5.82
CA SER A 213 15.53 -5.75 -4.79
C SER A 213 16.45 -6.88 -5.25
N GLU A 214 16.45 -7.23 -6.54
CA GLU A 214 17.27 -8.32 -7.08
C GLU A 214 18.75 -7.95 -7.20
N SER A 215 19.06 -6.66 -7.47
CA SER A 215 20.44 -6.17 -7.60
C SER A 215 20.90 -5.25 -6.46
N TRP A 216 20.10 -5.14 -5.40
CA TRP A 216 20.38 -4.28 -4.24
C TRP A 216 21.69 -4.65 -3.54
N GLU A 217 21.85 -5.91 -3.12
CA GLU A 217 23.02 -6.37 -2.36
C GLU A 217 24.33 -6.15 -3.11
N GLU A 218 24.31 -6.31 -4.43
CA GLU A 218 25.50 -6.14 -5.27
C GLU A 218 25.91 -4.67 -5.44
N TYR A 219 24.95 -3.75 -5.48
CA TYR A 219 25.20 -2.39 -5.96
C TYR A 219 24.84 -1.24 -5.01
N HIS A 220 24.22 -1.49 -3.85
CA HIS A 220 23.80 -0.42 -2.93
C HIS A 220 24.93 0.48 -2.41
N THR A 221 26.18 0.02 -2.44
CA THR A 221 27.36 0.82 -2.09
C THR A 221 27.90 1.67 -3.24
N ASP A 222 27.42 1.47 -4.48
CA ASP A 222 27.81 2.28 -5.64
C ASP A 222 27.14 3.66 -5.59
N ALA A 223 27.95 4.69 -5.37
CA ALA A 223 27.47 6.06 -5.21
C ALA A 223 26.74 6.59 -6.45
N ARG A 224 27.17 6.21 -7.67
CA ARG A 224 26.57 6.71 -8.92
C ARG A 224 25.19 6.12 -9.11
N ARG A 225 25.06 4.81 -8.93
CA ARG A 225 23.77 4.10 -9.02
C ARG A 225 22.78 4.62 -7.98
N MET A 226 23.25 4.78 -6.75
CA MET A 226 22.44 5.30 -5.65
C MET A 226 21.98 6.75 -5.90
N GLU A 227 22.83 7.60 -6.50
CA GLU A 227 22.43 8.94 -6.91
C GLU A 227 21.38 8.91 -8.03
N ASN A 228 21.56 8.08 -9.06
CA ASN A 228 20.60 7.92 -10.16
C ASN A 228 19.22 7.49 -9.64
N LEU A 229 19.18 6.51 -8.74
CA LEU A 229 17.96 6.04 -8.08
C LEU A 229 17.27 7.18 -7.33
N GLN A 230 18.00 7.85 -6.42
CA GLN A 230 17.45 8.96 -5.64
C GLN A 230 16.93 10.08 -6.54
N ARG A 231 17.69 10.46 -7.59
CA ARG A 231 17.27 11.49 -8.54
C ARG A 231 16.03 11.08 -9.32
N GLY A 232 15.88 9.80 -9.67
CA GLY A 232 14.67 9.24 -10.24
C GLY A 232 13.45 9.38 -9.32
N LEU A 233 13.60 9.02 -8.04
CA LEU A 233 12.56 9.16 -7.03
C LEU A 233 12.16 10.64 -6.83
N VAL A 234 13.14 11.54 -6.75
CA VAL A 234 12.92 12.99 -6.65
C VAL A 234 12.10 13.50 -7.82
N LYS A 235 12.43 13.12 -9.07
CA LYS A 235 11.67 13.54 -10.25
C LYS A 235 10.22 13.08 -10.21
N ILE A 236 9.98 11.86 -9.70
CA ILE A 236 8.64 11.30 -9.54
C ILE A 236 7.87 12.06 -8.47
N MET A 237 8.49 12.28 -7.29
CA MET A 237 7.90 13.10 -6.22
C MET A 237 7.55 14.50 -6.72
N LEU A 238 8.47 15.21 -7.39
CA LEU A 238 8.16 16.54 -7.92
C LEU A 238 7.03 16.53 -8.95
N SER A 239 6.95 15.50 -9.80
CA SER A 239 5.82 15.33 -10.73
C SER A 239 4.49 15.19 -9.98
N LEU A 240 4.44 14.31 -8.98
CA LEU A 240 3.22 14.08 -8.18
C LEU A 240 2.83 15.32 -7.37
N ALA A 241 3.82 16.04 -6.83
CA ALA A 241 3.59 17.25 -6.03
C ALA A 241 3.16 18.43 -6.89
N SER A 242 3.24 18.35 -8.22
CA SER A 242 2.79 19.45 -9.07
C SER A 242 1.28 19.66 -9.00
N ILE A 243 0.49 18.66 -8.58
CA ILE A 243 -0.98 18.68 -8.59
C ILE A 243 -1.55 18.57 -7.17
N GLU A 244 -2.37 19.54 -6.77
CA GLU A 244 -3.05 19.51 -5.46
C GLU A 244 -4.33 18.71 -5.54
N LEU A 245 -4.56 17.96 -4.48
CA LEU A 245 -5.78 17.21 -4.26
C LEU A 245 -6.59 17.89 -3.15
N PRO A 246 -7.93 17.88 -3.24
CA PRO A 246 -8.78 18.68 -2.35
C PRO A 246 -8.96 18.09 -0.95
N ARG A 247 -8.53 16.84 -0.72
CA ARG A 247 -8.69 16.10 0.54
C ARG A 247 -7.79 14.87 0.57
N ILE A 248 -7.67 14.26 1.75
CA ILE A 248 -6.96 13.00 1.97
C ILE A 248 -7.93 11.84 1.70
N GLY A 249 -7.52 10.87 0.88
CA GLY A 249 -8.36 9.75 0.44
C GLY A 249 -7.74 8.97 -0.72
N SER A 250 -8.28 7.81 -1.04
CA SER A 250 -7.89 7.07 -2.25
C SER A 250 -8.83 7.39 -3.41
N PHE A 251 -8.28 7.39 -4.63
CA PHE A 251 -9.11 7.46 -5.82
C PHE A 251 -9.90 6.16 -6.00
N ARG A 252 -11.05 6.23 -6.67
CA ARG A 252 -11.74 5.09 -7.26
C ARG A 252 -12.37 5.48 -8.59
N LEU A 253 -12.60 4.49 -9.45
CA LEU A 253 -13.40 4.66 -10.66
C LEU A 253 -14.87 4.38 -10.35
N ASP A 254 -15.73 5.35 -10.64
CA ASP A 254 -17.17 5.11 -10.59
C ASP A 254 -17.65 4.26 -11.77
N ARG A 255 -18.90 3.79 -11.72
CA ARG A 255 -19.50 2.93 -12.76
C ARG A 255 -19.49 3.54 -14.17
N HIS A 256 -19.30 4.86 -14.29
CA HIS A 256 -19.25 5.58 -15.56
C HIS A 256 -17.82 5.77 -16.06
N GLY A 257 -16.82 5.27 -15.33
CA GLY A 257 -15.40 5.40 -15.63
C GLY A 257 -14.80 6.73 -15.23
N CYS A 258 -15.48 7.52 -14.38
CA CYS A 258 -14.96 8.80 -13.89
C CYS A 258 -14.17 8.62 -12.59
N LEU A 259 -13.06 9.37 -12.46
CA LEU A 259 -12.26 9.42 -11.23
C LEU A 259 -13.04 10.12 -10.11
N ARG A 260 -13.04 9.51 -8.92
CA ARG A 260 -13.58 10.08 -7.69
C ARG A 260 -12.56 9.96 -6.58
N LEU A 261 -12.33 11.05 -5.85
CA LEU A 261 -11.51 11.07 -4.64
C LEU A 261 -12.43 11.06 -3.43
N ASP A 262 -13.10 9.94 -3.21
CA ASP A 262 -14.14 9.76 -2.19
C ASP A 262 -14.05 8.40 -1.49
N ASN A 263 -12.90 7.71 -1.59
CA ASN A 263 -12.61 6.50 -0.81
C ASN A 263 -11.67 6.82 0.35
N ARG A 264 -11.74 6.03 1.42
CA ARG A 264 -10.78 6.06 2.53
C ARG A 264 -9.36 5.91 2.03
N PRO A 265 -8.36 6.57 2.66
CA PRO A 265 -6.97 6.33 2.34
C PRO A 265 -6.68 4.86 2.64
N LEU A 266 -6.53 4.06 1.59
CA LEU A 266 -6.30 2.63 1.73
C LEU A 266 -4.83 2.40 2.08
N SER A 267 -4.57 1.58 3.09
CA SER A 267 -3.22 1.26 3.54
C SER A 267 -3.10 -0.20 3.94
N VAL A 268 -1.86 -0.71 3.97
CA VAL A 268 -1.56 -2.08 4.41
C VAL A 268 -2.12 -2.36 5.82
N PRO A 269 -1.92 -1.51 6.85
CA PRO A 269 -2.50 -1.74 8.17
C PRO A 269 -4.03 -1.88 8.17
N ILE A 270 -4.74 -1.03 7.42
CA ILE A 270 -6.21 -1.10 7.32
C ILE A 270 -6.64 -2.45 6.74
N ILE A 271 -6.04 -2.87 5.63
CA ILE A 271 -6.37 -4.15 4.99
C ILE A 271 -6.03 -5.33 5.91
N MET A 272 -4.88 -5.29 6.59
CA MET A 272 -4.48 -6.37 7.49
C MET A 272 -5.41 -6.48 8.70
N HIS A 273 -5.84 -5.36 9.27
CA HIS A 273 -6.82 -5.36 10.35
C HIS A 273 -8.15 -5.99 9.92
N GLU A 274 -8.69 -5.60 8.76
CA GLU A 274 -9.94 -6.21 8.26
C GLU A 274 -9.79 -7.69 7.90
N ASN A 275 -8.61 -8.08 7.41
CA ASN A 275 -8.28 -9.47 7.13
C ASN A 275 -8.18 -10.34 8.39
N GLU A 276 -7.77 -9.77 9.51
CA GLU A 276 -7.73 -10.42 10.82
C GLU A 276 -9.05 -10.29 11.59
N ASP A 277 -10.11 -9.78 10.95
CA ASP A 277 -11.43 -9.53 11.54
C ASP A 277 -11.39 -8.53 12.71
N LEU A 278 -10.42 -7.62 12.70
CA LEU A 278 -10.34 -6.55 13.69
C LEU A 278 -11.33 -5.44 13.29
N PRO A 279 -12.16 -4.94 14.24
CA PRO A 279 -13.09 -3.87 13.95
C PRO A 279 -12.32 -2.60 13.54
N LEU A 280 -12.92 -1.79 12.66
CA LEU A 280 -12.40 -0.48 12.23
C LEU A 280 -13.60 0.45 11.97
N ASP A 281 -13.63 1.63 12.57
CA ASP A 281 -14.66 2.64 12.31
C ASP A 281 -14.16 3.56 11.19
N LEU A 282 -13.83 2.93 10.06
CA LEU A 282 -13.40 3.64 8.86
C LEU A 282 -14.21 3.13 7.66
N PRO A 283 -15.45 3.63 7.48
CA PRO A 283 -16.25 3.34 6.30
C PRO A 283 -15.50 3.64 5.00
N ARG A 284 -15.84 2.92 3.92
CA ARG A 284 -15.17 3.06 2.62
C ARG A 284 -15.22 4.48 2.07
N GLN A 285 -16.31 5.23 2.31
CA GLN A 285 -16.48 6.59 1.78
C GLN A 285 -15.91 7.71 2.67
N THR A 286 -15.15 7.36 3.72
CA THR A 286 -14.56 8.36 4.61
C THR A 286 -13.38 9.04 3.94
N THR A 287 -13.27 10.37 4.04
CA THR A 287 -12.10 11.14 3.61
C THR A 287 -11.75 12.15 4.68
N PHE A 288 -10.49 12.59 4.76
CA PHE A 288 -10.06 13.54 5.78
C PHE A 288 -9.75 14.91 5.18
N SER A 289 -10.04 15.95 5.95
CA SER A 289 -9.76 17.34 5.56
C SER A 289 -8.51 17.88 6.24
N THR A 290 -7.96 17.18 7.23
CA THR A 290 -6.74 17.58 7.93
C THR A 290 -5.78 16.42 8.20
N SER A 291 -4.48 16.72 8.29
CA SER A 291 -3.45 15.76 8.70
C SER A 291 -3.73 15.19 10.11
N ALA A 292 -4.27 16.00 11.02
CA ALA A 292 -4.57 15.56 12.40
C ALA A 292 -5.68 14.51 12.44
N GLU A 293 -6.76 14.68 11.66
CA GLU A 293 -7.82 13.68 11.54
C GLU A 293 -7.28 12.34 11.03
N LEU A 294 -6.39 12.39 10.03
CA LEU A 294 -5.72 11.20 9.48
C LEU A 294 -4.88 10.48 10.54
N VAL A 295 -4.07 11.21 11.31
CA VAL A 295 -3.23 10.66 12.39
C VAL A 295 -4.09 10.00 13.45
N LEU A 296 -5.11 10.71 13.95
CA LEU A 296 -6.01 10.18 14.97
C LEU A 296 -6.77 8.94 14.50
N SER A 297 -7.18 8.90 13.22
CA SER A 297 -7.81 7.71 12.65
C SER A 297 -6.89 6.50 12.59
N HIS A 298 -5.58 6.67 12.40
CA HIS A 298 -4.63 5.55 12.47
C HIS A 298 -4.41 5.09 13.91
N LEU A 299 -4.33 6.02 14.87
CA LEU A 299 -4.26 5.68 16.29
C LEU A 299 -5.52 4.93 16.76
N ASP A 300 -6.70 5.30 16.27
CA ASP A 300 -7.95 4.56 16.51
C ASP A 300 -7.89 3.12 15.97
N ALA A 301 -7.22 2.91 14.84
CA ALA A 301 -7.01 1.56 14.31
C ALA A 301 -6.03 0.76 15.19
N PHE A 302 -4.98 1.38 15.71
CA PHE A 302 -4.00 0.75 16.59
C PHE A 302 -4.59 0.38 17.95
N ASP A 303 -5.42 1.25 18.53
CA ASP A 303 -6.19 0.95 19.75
C ASP A 303 -7.04 -0.30 19.58
N ARG A 304 -7.74 -0.41 18.45
CA ARG A 304 -8.58 -1.57 18.16
C ARG A 304 -7.77 -2.83 18.00
N ARG A 305 -6.58 -2.75 17.42
CA ARG A 305 -5.68 -3.90 17.35
C ARG A 305 -5.28 -4.36 18.75
N LEU A 306 -4.87 -3.43 19.62
CA LEU A 306 -4.51 -3.75 21.01
C LEU A 306 -5.68 -4.39 21.77
N ILE A 307 -6.89 -3.87 21.58
CA ILE A 307 -8.10 -4.37 22.24
C ILE A 307 -8.50 -5.76 21.71
N ASN A 308 -8.49 -5.98 20.40
CA ASN A 308 -9.18 -7.12 19.77
C ASN A 308 -8.24 -8.26 19.33
N GLN A 309 -6.96 -8.00 19.07
CA GLN A 309 -6.04 -9.06 18.64
C GLN A 309 -5.65 -9.94 19.86
N PRO A 310 -5.89 -11.26 19.87
CA PRO A 310 -5.76 -12.09 21.08
C PRO A 310 -4.38 -12.08 21.75
N ASN A 311 -3.31 -11.99 20.96
CA ASN A 311 -1.92 -11.98 21.43
C ASN A 311 -1.29 -10.58 21.45
N ALA A 312 -2.08 -9.51 21.50
CA ALA A 312 -1.58 -8.13 21.41
C ALA A 312 -0.64 -7.71 22.55
N ILE A 313 -0.81 -8.29 23.74
CA ILE A 313 0.05 -8.03 24.90
C ILE A 313 0.77 -9.31 25.33
N VAL A 314 1.99 -9.19 25.87
CA VAL A 314 2.78 -10.30 26.43
C VAL A 314 2.75 -10.38 27.95
N SER A 315 2.59 -9.24 28.61
CA SER A 315 2.56 -9.09 30.07
C SER A 315 1.73 -7.86 30.44
N GLU A 316 1.51 -7.65 31.74
CA GLU A 316 0.90 -6.41 32.25
C GLU A 316 1.78 -5.18 31.96
N GLU A 317 3.09 -5.31 32.10
CA GLU A 317 4.06 -4.24 31.82
C GLU A 317 4.05 -3.84 30.34
N ASP A 318 4.02 -4.83 29.43
CA ASP A 318 3.88 -4.58 27.99
C ASP A 318 2.54 -3.91 27.65
N ALA A 319 1.46 -4.29 28.33
CA ALA A 319 0.18 -3.61 28.18
C ALA A 319 0.27 -2.14 28.60
N TRP A 320 0.87 -1.83 29.74
CA TRP A 320 1.07 -0.45 30.18
C TRP A 320 1.95 0.35 29.21
N TYR A 321 3.01 -0.26 28.69
CA TYR A 321 3.92 0.33 27.72
C TYR A 321 3.19 0.72 26.43
N GLN A 322 2.43 -0.21 25.83
CA GLN A 322 1.67 0.05 24.60
C GLN A 322 0.49 1.02 24.82
N MET A 323 -0.24 0.92 25.93
CA MET A 323 -1.35 1.84 26.22
C MET A 323 -0.84 3.26 26.46
N THR A 324 0.29 3.40 27.16
CA THR A 324 0.92 4.70 27.40
C THR A 324 1.40 5.33 26.09
N SER A 325 2.01 4.56 25.17
CA SER A 325 2.44 5.09 23.88
C SER A 325 1.25 5.61 23.06
N LEU A 326 0.15 4.86 22.99
CA LEU A 326 -1.05 5.26 22.25
C LEU A 326 -1.73 6.50 22.87
N GLY A 327 -1.87 6.53 24.20
CA GLY A 327 -2.41 7.70 24.92
C GLY A 327 -1.52 8.94 24.76
N GLY A 328 -0.21 8.78 24.90
CA GLY A 328 0.77 9.85 24.70
C GLY A 328 0.76 10.38 23.27
N ALA A 329 0.76 9.49 22.28
CA ALA A 329 0.75 9.86 20.86
C ALA A 329 -0.47 10.70 20.45
N ARG A 330 -1.65 10.41 21.01
CA ARG A 330 -2.85 11.24 20.78
C ARG A 330 -2.64 12.68 21.23
N LEU A 331 -1.85 12.90 22.28
CA LEU A 331 -1.55 14.23 22.81
C LEU A 331 -0.38 14.89 22.08
N THR A 332 0.65 14.13 21.71
CA THR A 332 1.91 14.66 21.22
C THR A 332 2.00 14.77 19.69
N LEU A 333 1.53 13.78 18.93
CA LEU A 333 1.70 13.76 17.47
C LEU A 333 1.04 14.98 16.78
N PRO A 334 -0.18 15.42 17.15
CA PRO A 334 -0.77 16.62 16.56
C PRO A 334 0.05 17.90 16.77
N GLN A 335 0.89 17.96 17.81
CA GLN A 335 1.74 19.12 18.09
C GLN A 335 2.92 19.23 17.12
N LEU A 336 3.35 18.10 16.53
CA LEU A 336 4.43 18.06 15.55
C LEU A 336 3.95 18.42 14.13
N LEU A 337 2.65 18.35 13.85
CA LEU A 337 2.05 18.71 12.56
C LEU A 337 2.15 20.21 12.27
N SER A 338 2.33 20.58 11.00
CA SER A 338 2.38 21.99 10.59
C SER A 338 1.00 22.60 10.57
N ARG A 339 0.83 23.74 11.24
CA ARG A 339 -0.45 24.47 11.23
C ARG A 339 -0.76 25.03 9.85
N ASP A 340 0.27 25.46 9.13
CA ASP A 340 0.14 26.02 7.79
C ASP A 340 -0.18 24.94 6.74
N LEU A 341 0.25 23.69 6.99
CA LEU A 341 -0.01 22.55 6.12
C LEU A 341 -1.18 21.67 6.59
N ALA A 342 -1.85 22.04 7.68
CA ALA A 342 -2.85 21.21 8.34
C ALA A 342 -4.01 20.81 7.44
N ARG A 343 -4.37 21.66 6.45
CA ARG A 343 -5.43 21.45 5.47
C ARG A 343 -4.89 21.26 4.04
N GLY A 344 -3.62 20.90 3.93
CA GLY A 344 -2.94 20.68 2.67
C GLY A 344 -1.77 21.64 2.45
N PRO A 345 -1.07 21.50 1.31
CA PRO A 345 -1.54 20.78 0.15
C PRO A 345 -1.52 19.26 0.33
N PHE A 346 -2.55 18.60 -0.22
CA PHE A 346 -2.57 17.15 -0.37
C PHE A 346 -2.09 16.79 -1.76
N VAL A 347 -1.29 15.74 -1.87
CA VAL A 347 -0.67 15.29 -3.13
C VAL A 347 -0.80 13.78 -3.22
N LEU A 348 -0.79 13.22 -4.43
CA LEU A 348 -0.81 11.76 -4.57
C LEU A 348 0.52 11.19 -4.07
N ALA A 349 0.48 10.30 -3.07
CA ALA A 349 1.64 9.62 -2.53
C ALA A 349 1.58 8.12 -2.84
N LEU A 350 2.73 7.55 -3.20
CA LEU A 350 2.94 6.10 -3.27
C LEU A 350 3.34 5.59 -1.88
N THR A 351 2.35 5.43 -1.01
CA THR A 351 2.55 5.20 0.44
C THR A 351 3.19 3.86 0.78
N ASP A 352 3.09 2.87 -0.09
CA ASP A 352 3.64 1.52 0.10
C ASP A 352 4.78 1.18 -0.86
N LEU A 353 5.59 2.17 -1.23
CA LEU A 353 6.76 1.95 -2.09
C LEU A 353 7.88 1.25 -1.30
N SER A 354 8.49 0.22 -1.90
CA SER A 354 9.66 -0.53 -1.43
C SER A 354 10.60 -0.88 -2.59
N ARG A 355 11.77 -1.47 -2.30
CA ARG A 355 12.74 -1.93 -3.31
C ARG A 355 12.12 -2.91 -4.32
N SER A 356 11.17 -3.74 -3.89
CA SER A 356 10.52 -4.73 -4.77
C SER A 356 9.46 -4.13 -5.69
N ASN A 357 9.09 -2.86 -5.50
CA ASN A 357 8.11 -2.17 -6.34
C ASN A 357 8.76 -1.28 -7.41
N VAL A 358 10.09 -1.12 -7.38
CA VAL A 358 10.86 -0.26 -8.29
C VAL A 358 11.66 -1.13 -9.26
N PHE A 359 11.44 -0.93 -10.55
CA PHE A 359 12.26 -1.53 -11.60
C PHE A 359 13.29 -0.52 -12.07
N VAL A 360 14.50 -1.02 -12.33
CA VAL A 360 15.63 -0.20 -12.73
C VAL A 360 16.40 -0.79 -13.91
N ASP A 361 17.11 0.07 -14.64
CA ASP A 361 18.09 -0.34 -15.63
C ASP A 361 19.45 -0.67 -15.00
N ALA A 362 20.41 -1.01 -15.85
CA ALA A 362 21.77 -1.35 -15.47
C ALA A 362 22.56 -0.18 -14.85
N ASP A 363 22.02 1.03 -14.69
CA ASP A 363 22.63 2.17 -13.99
C ASP A 363 21.76 2.68 -12.83
N TRP A 364 20.75 1.90 -12.41
CA TRP A 364 19.76 2.25 -11.40
C TRP A 364 18.85 3.44 -11.76
N ASN A 365 18.68 3.74 -13.05
CA ASN A 365 17.61 4.63 -13.48
C ASN A 365 16.27 3.90 -13.38
N ILE A 366 15.26 4.54 -12.79
CA ILE A 366 13.93 3.97 -12.63
C ILE A 366 13.28 3.78 -14.00
N THR A 367 12.94 2.54 -14.34
CA THR A 367 12.27 2.20 -15.59
C THR A 367 10.78 1.98 -15.39
N ARG A 368 10.33 1.43 -14.25
CA ARG A 368 8.91 1.28 -13.89
C ARG A 368 8.70 1.30 -12.37
N ILE A 369 7.51 1.74 -11.94
CA ILE A 369 6.97 1.58 -10.60
C ILE A 369 5.71 0.72 -10.68
N ILE A 370 5.64 -0.31 -9.85
CA ILE A 370 4.51 -1.23 -9.75
C ILE A 370 3.79 -1.11 -8.40
N ASP A 371 2.72 -1.89 -8.21
CA ASP A 371 1.93 -2.00 -6.96
C ASP A 371 1.32 -0.66 -6.49
N LEU A 372 0.45 -0.11 -7.34
CA LEU A 372 -0.16 1.21 -7.14
C LEU A 372 -1.43 1.20 -6.25
N GLU A 373 -1.70 0.08 -5.59
CA GLU A 373 -2.97 -0.23 -4.92
C GLU A 373 -3.26 0.56 -3.64
N PHE A 374 -2.21 1.03 -2.96
CA PHE A 374 -2.32 1.82 -1.72
C PHE A 374 -2.01 3.30 -1.92
N ALA A 375 -1.78 3.72 -3.17
CA ALA A 375 -1.58 5.13 -3.46
C ALA A 375 -2.82 5.94 -3.06
N CYS A 376 -2.60 7.09 -2.44
CA CYS A 376 -3.67 7.94 -1.97
C CYS A 376 -3.25 9.41 -1.93
N ALA A 377 -4.23 10.30 -1.93
CA ALA A 377 -4.02 11.69 -1.61
C ALA A 377 -3.60 11.80 -0.14
N TRP A 378 -2.45 12.41 0.09
CA TRP A 378 -1.73 12.38 1.37
C TRP A 378 -1.21 13.78 1.72
N PRO A 379 -1.05 14.12 3.01
CA PRO A 379 -0.38 15.36 3.40
C PRO A 379 1.02 15.45 2.81
N VAL A 380 1.35 16.58 2.18
CA VAL A 380 2.70 16.79 1.64
C VAL A 380 3.77 16.76 2.74
N GLU A 381 3.42 17.18 3.96
CA GLU A 381 4.32 17.14 5.12
C GLU A 381 4.67 15.71 5.58
N PHE A 382 3.98 14.69 5.07
CA PHE A 382 4.27 13.27 5.33
C PHE A 382 5.16 12.64 4.27
N TRP A 383 5.53 13.38 3.22
CA TRP A 383 6.55 12.93 2.29
C TRP A 383 7.91 12.90 2.97
N GLN A 384 8.62 11.82 2.68
CA GLN A 384 9.81 11.45 3.40
C GLN A 384 10.86 10.93 2.42
N THR A 385 12.12 11.09 2.80
CA THR A 385 13.19 10.28 2.19
C THR A 385 12.85 8.81 2.45
N PRO A 386 12.78 7.95 1.42
CA PRO A 386 12.36 6.58 1.63
C PRO A 386 13.34 5.83 2.56
N HIS A 387 12.87 5.36 3.71
CA HIS A 387 13.70 4.67 4.71
C HIS A 387 14.35 3.40 4.15
N TRP A 388 13.69 2.74 3.19
CA TRP A 388 14.20 1.56 2.49
C TRP A 388 15.42 1.85 1.62
N LEU A 389 15.88 3.10 1.50
CA LEU A 389 17.21 3.38 0.94
C LEU A 389 18.34 2.91 1.84
N ASP A 390 18.10 2.70 3.14
CA ASP A 390 19.12 2.28 4.11
C ASP A 390 18.69 1.14 5.04
N ALA A 391 17.39 0.97 5.34
CA ALA A 391 16.89 -0.06 6.25
C ALA A 391 15.64 -0.77 5.71
N ASP A 392 15.58 -2.11 5.83
CA ASP A 392 14.42 -2.89 5.39
C ASP A 392 13.19 -2.72 6.29
N PHE A 393 13.41 -2.50 7.58
CA PHE A 393 12.36 -2.38 8.57
C PHE A 393 12.49 -1.06 9.35
N ILE A 394 11.35 -0.52 9.78
CA ILE A 394 11.27 0.80 10.43
C ILE A 394 11.97 0.78 11.80
N ASP A 395 11.87 -0.33 12.53
CA ASP A 395 12.53 -0.56 13.81
C ASP A 395 14.04 -0.81 13.71
N GLN A 396 14.59 -0.94 12.50
CA GLN A 396 16.03 -1.11 12.23
C GLN A 396 16.68 0.18 11.71
N ILE A 397 15.96 1.30 11.71
CA ILE A 397 16.47 2.56 11.19
C ILE A 397 17.59 3.10 12.09
N ASP A 398 18.78 3.20 11.51
CA ASP A 398 19.87 3.98 12.07
C ASP A 398 19.64 5.47 11.75
N TYR A 399 19.43 6.27 12.79
CA TYR A 399 19.14 7.70 12.67
C TYR A 399 20.23 8.47 11.91
N ASP A 400 21.51 8.20 12.20
CA ASP A 400 22.61 8.99 11.64
C ASP A 400 22.80 8.69 10.16
N LYS A 401 22.68 7.41 9.78
CA LYS A 401 22.70 7.00 8.36
C LYS A 401 21.53 7.60 7.59
N LEU A 402 20.33 7.52 8.14
CA LEU A 402 19.15 8.07 7.53
C LEU A 402 19.21 9.61 7.43
N ALA A 403 19.76 10.30 8.44
CA ALA A 403 19.96 11.74 8.41
C ALA A 403 20.93 12.15 7.29
N ALA A 404 22.04 11.42 7.14
CA ALA A 404 22.98 11.63 6.04
C ALA A 404 22.30 11.43 4.67
N ARG A 405 21.52 10.37 4.53
CA ARG A 405 20.73 10.10 3.31
C ARG A 405 19.70 11.19 3.05
N HIS A 406 18.99 11.62 4.08
CA HIS A 406 18.00 12.68 3.98
C HIS A 406 18.62 13.97 3.46
N MET A 407 19.78 14.39 4.00
CA MET A 407 20.48 15.58 3.50
C MET A 407 20.86 15.47 2.02
N GLN A 408 21.38 14.32 1.58
CA GLN A 408 21.68 14.08 0.16
C GLN A 408 20.41 14.18 -0.68
N PHE A 409 19.33 13.55 -0.25
CA PHE A 409 18.05 13.55 -0.94
C PHE A 409 17.47 14.97 -1.08
N ILE A 410 17.50 15.76 0.00
CA ILE A 410 17.09 17.19 -0.02
C ILE A 410 17.93 18.01 -1.00
N SER A 411 19.24 17.76 -1.09
CA SER A 411 20.10 18.43 -2.09
C SER A 411 19.64 18.14 -3.52
N LEU A 412 19.33 16.88 -3.83
CA LEU A 412 18.82 16.48 -5.13
C LEU A 412 17.45 17.11 -5.43
N ILE A 413 16.55 17.21 -4.45
CA ILE A 413 15.29 17.94 -4.62
C ILE A 413 15.55 19.40 -4.98
N LYS A 414 16.41 20.10 -4.23
CA LYS A 414 16.76 21.51 -4.50
C LYS A 414 17.35 21.71 -5.89
N GLU A 415 18.13 20.76 -6.38
CA GLU A 415 18.64 20.79 -7.75
C GLU A 415 17.51 20.65 -8.77
N GLU A 416 16.66 19.62 -8.65
CA GLU A 416 15.59 19.35 -9.62
C GLU A 416 14.47 20.41 -9.58
N GLU A 417 14.22 21.05 -8.44
CA GLU A 417 13.32 22.21 -8.31
C GLU A 417 13.76 23.40 -9.18
N LYS A 418 15.07 23.68 -9.26
CA LYS A 418 15.62 24.75 -10.11
C LYS A 418 15.38 24.52 -11.60
N HIS A 419 15.19 23.27 -12.01
CA HIS A 419 14.95 22.90 -13.41
C HIS A 419 13.47 23.12 -13.84
N GLY A 420 12.65 23.78 -13.01
CA GLY A 420 11.36 24.34 -13.41
C GLY A 420 10.18 23.37 -13.38
N ARG A 421 10.30 22.25 -12.66
CA ARG A 421 9.22 21.23 -12.55
C ARG A 421 8.31 21.42 -11.35
N TYR A 422 8.66 22.31 -10.42
CA TYR A 422 7.93 22.52 -9.18
C TYR A 422 7.32 23.92 -9.11
N ARG A 423 6.15 24.01 -8.48
CA ARG A 423 5.25 25.17 -8.43
C ARG A 423 5.99 26.47 -8.08
N GLY A 424 6.12 27.37 -9.04
CA GLY A 424 6.87 28.62 -8.90
C GLY A 424 6.35 29.62 -7.86
N GLU A 425 5.13 29.44 -7.35
CA GLU A 425 4.50 30.36 -6.37
C GLU A 425 4.28 29.75 -4.99
N LYS A 426 4.63 28.47 -4.76
CA LYS A 426 4.39 27.77 -3.49
C LYS A 426 5.70 27.41 -2.80
N GLU A 427 5.61 27.08 -1.51
CA GLU A 427 6.76 26.62 -0.74
C GLU A 427 7.42 25.40 -1.42
N PRO A 428 8.75 25.44 -1.67
CA PRO A 428 9.51 24.32 -2.23
C PRO A 428 9.28 23.03 -1.44
N LEU A 429 9.18 21.90 -2.13
CA LEU A 429 9.08 20.59 -1.49
C LEU A 429 10.32 20.32 -0.62
N SER A 430 11.50 20.76 -1.06
CA SER A 430 12.72 20.66 -0.26
C SER A 430 12.62 21.40 1.07
N SER A 431 11.93 22.55 1.12
CA SER A 431 11.68 23.31 2.35
C SER A 431 10.71 22.56 3.26
N ILE A 432 9.58 22.10 2.70
CA ILE A 432 8.57 21.34 3.45
C ILE A 432 9.18 20.08 4.08
N MET A 433 9.93 19.29 3.30
CA MET A 433 10.55 18.07 3.80
C MET A 433 11.64 18.34 4.85
N GLN A 434 12.41 19.42 4.70
CA GLN A 434 13.40 19.85 5.69
C GLN A 434 12.70 20.23 7.01
N THR A 435 11.64 21.02 6.95
CA THR A 435 10.85 21.39 8.14
C THR A 435 10.17 20.17 8.77
N ALA A 436 9.66 19.24 7.96
CA ALA A 436 9.08 17.99 8.45
C ALA A 436 10.10 17.12 9.20
N TRP A 437 11.37 17.13 8.78
CA TRP A 437 12.47 16.47 9.47
C TRP A 437 12.78 17.15 10.81
N GLU A 438 12.96 18.47 10.80
CA GLU A 438 13.27 19.28 11.99
C GLU A 438 12.19 19.23 13.07
N ARG A 439 10.92 19.12 12.67
CA ARG A 439 9.77 19.05 13.59
C ARG A 439 9.40 17.63 14.00
N GLY A 440 9.94 16.61 13.35
CA GLY A 440 9.65 15.21 13.64
C GLY A 440 8.40 14.64 12.98
N THR A 441 7.74 15.40 12.11
CA THR A 441 6.63 14.91 11.26
C THR A 441 7.03 13.71 10.41
N PHE A 442 8.31 13.66 10.00
CA PHE A 442 8.90 12.50 9.34
C PHE A 442 8.61 11.18 10.10
N TRP A 443 8.80 11.17 11.42
CA TRP A 443 8.59 9.98 12.25
C TRP A 443 7.12 9.62 12.40
N ILE A 444 6.21 10.59 12.34
CA ILE A 444 4.77 10.32 12.33
C ILE A 444 4.42 9.47 11.11
N SER A 445 4.87 9.89 9.92
CA SER A 445 4.60 9.17 8.67
C SER A 445 5.08 7.71 8.73
N LEU A 446 6.28 7.46 9.29
CA LEU A 446 6.79 6.11 9.50
C LEU A 446 6.01 5.32 10.55
N ALA A 447 5.77 5.91 11.72
CA ALA A 447 5.10 5.24 12.84
C ALA A 447 3.67 4.78 12.46
N LEU A 448 2.97 5.55 11.63
CA LEU A 448 1.62 5.19 11.18
C LEU A 448 1.58 4.05 10.14
N ARG A 449 2.71 3.70 9.52
CA ARG A 449 2.78 2.60 8.53
C ARG A 449 2.80 1.22 9.15
N ASP A 450 3.24 1.10 10.40
CA ASP A 450 3.41 -0.19 11.06
C ASP A 450 2.92 -0.15 12.52
N PRO A 451 1.78 -0.79 12.85
CA PRO A 451 1.29 -0.87 14.22
C PRO A 451 2.22 -1.62 15.17
N VAL A 452 3.09 -2.50 14.65
CA VAL A 452 4.05 -3.26 15.47
C VAL A 452 5.24 -2.39 15.84
N ALA A 453 5.82 -1.68 14.86
CA ALA A 453 6.96 -0.79 15.10
C ALA A 453 6.58 0.55 15.77
N PHE A 454 5.29 0.91 15.75
CA PHE A 454 4.78 2.19 16.26
C PHE A 454 5.32 2.56 17.65
N THR A 455 5.19 1.64 18.62
CA THR A 455 5.56 1.91 20.01
C THR A 455 7.06 2.17 20.15
N THR A 456 7.90 1.36 19.48
CA THR A 456 9.35 1.56 19.43
C THR A 456 9.70 2.91 18.82
N VAL A 457 9.13 3.26 17.66
CA VAL A 457 9.39 4.56 17.02
C VAL A 457 8.98 5.72 17.93
N PHE A 458 7.85 5.59 18.63
CA PHE A 458 7.37 6.62 19.55
C PHE A 458 8.35 6.88 20.70
N TYR A 459 8.80 5.82 21.37
CA TYR A 459 9.70 5.92 22.52
C TYR A 459 11.14 6.21 22.16
N GLU A 460 11.66 5.66 21.05
CA GLU A 460 13.08 5.77 20.70
C GLU A 460 13.37 7.00 19.82
N HIS A 461 12.42 7.41 18.96
CA HIS A 461 12.65 8.48 18.00
C HIS A 461 11.85 9.74 18.26
N ILE A 462 10.60 9.64 18.72
CA ILE A 462 9.72 10.80 18.89
C ILE A 462 9.95 11.49 20.24
N LEU A 463 9.75 10.78 21.35
CA LEU A 463 9.80 11.39 22.69
C LEU A 463 11.16 12.00 23.05
N PRO A 464 12.32 11.32 22.87
CA PRO A 464 13.60 11.86 23.29
C PRO A 464 14.03 13.09 22.46
N ARG A 465 13.74 13.07 21.15
CA ARG A 465 14.25 14.09 20.22
C ARG A 465 13.40 15.36 20.22
N TYR A 466 12.09 15.23 20.29
CA TYR A 466 11.17 16.37 20.09
C TYR A 466 10.45 16.81 21.36
N PHE A 467 10.43 15.96 22.40
CA PHE A 467 9.86 16.30 23.71
C PHE A 467 10.89 16.22 24.84
N HIS A 468 12.14 15.87 24.54
CA HIS A 468 13.27 15.86 25.49
C HIS A 468 13.05 15.03 26.75
N PHE A 469 12.28 13.94 26.62
CA PHE A 469 12.16 12.96 27.71
C PHE A 469 13.51 12.29 27.97
N PRO A 470 13.99 12.26 29.23
CA PRO A 470 15.25 11.61 29.55
C PRO A 470 15.06 10.09 29.61
N GLU A 471 16.12 9.34 29.27
CA GLU A 471 16.07 7.89 29.11
C GLU A 471 15.65 7.14 30.39
N ASN A 472 15.97 7.67 31.57
CA ASN A 472 15.54 7.10 32.84
C ASN A 472 14.02 7.21 33.06
N GLU A 473 13.36 8.26 32.55
CA GLU A 473 11.90 8.39 32.62
C GLU A 473 11.20 7.49 31.61
N LEU A 474 11.83 7.25 30.46
CA LEU A 474 11.31 6.36 29.41
C LEU A 474 11.51 4.87 29.70
N ASN A 475 12.11 4.51 30.83
CA ASN A 475 12.34 3.13 31.26
C ASN A 475 11.74 2.82 32.65
N ASP A 476 10.92 3.72 33.21
CA ASP A 476 10.28 3.51 34.51
C ASP A 476 8.85 2.95 34.35
N GLY A 477 8.69 1.67 34.67
CA GLY A 477 7.41 0.96 34.62
C GLY A 477 6.30 1.60 35.46
N ASN A 478 6.63 2.37 36.51
CA ASN A 478 5.62 3.08 37.30
C ASN A 478 4.96 4.21 36.51
N TYR A 479 5.72 4.90 35.64
CA TYR A 479 5.14 5.91 34.76
C TYR A 479 4.22 5.27 33.72
N PHE A 480 4.59 4.12 33.16
CA PHE A 480 3.70 3.40 32.25
C PHE A 480 2.40 2.96 32.94
N ALA A 481 2.50 2.43 34.16
CA ALA A 481 1.31 2.06 34.93
C ALA A 481 0.40 3.26 35.24
N PHE A 482 0.98 4.42 35.56
CA PHE A 482 0.23 5.65 35.79
C PHE A 482 -0.40 6.20 34.50
N CYS A 483 0.40 6.38 33.46
CA CYS A 483 0.02 7.04 32.22
C CYS A 483 -0.94 6.21 31.36
N SER A 484 -0.84 4.87 31.40
CA SER A 484 -1.77 3.98 30.70
C SER A 484 -3.24 4.25 31.08
N ARG A 485 -3.51 4.75 32.30
CA ARG A 485 -4.86 5.10 32.76
C ARG A 485 -5.50 6.26 31.99
N PHE A 486 -4.71 7.06 31.26
CA PHE A 486 -5.25 8.11 30.38
C PHE A 486 -5.65 7.59 29.00
N TRP A 487 -5.24 6.36 28.63
CA TRP A 487 -5.58 5.79 27.32
C TRP A 487 -7.04 5.37 27.23
N SER A 488 -7.57 4.70 28.25
CA SER A 488 -8.95 4.22 28.26
C SER A 488 -9.49 4.05 29.68
N PRO A 489 -10.81 4.19 29.91
CA PRO A 489 -11.43 3.79 31.17
C PRO A 489 -11.22 2.30 31.46
N ASN A 490 -11.05 1.97 32.74
CA ASN A 490 -10.98 0.59 33.24
C ASN A 490 -9.86 -0.28 32.64
N VAL A 491 -8.66 0.29 32.47
CA VAL A 491 -7.43 -0.41 32.05
C VAL A 491 -7.20 -1.75 32.76
N PRO A 492 -7.36 -1.89 34.10
CA PRO A 492 -7.13 -3.17 34.77
C PRO A 492 -7.98 -4.32 34.21
N ALA A 493 -9.27 -4.07 33.96
CA ALA A 493 -10.17 -5.08 33.39
C ALA A 493 -9.82 -5.43 31.93
N ILE A 494 -9.32 -4.45 31.17
CA ILE A 494 -8.82 -4.71 29.81
C ILE A 494 -7.62 -5.64 29.87
N ILE A 495 -6.63 -5.35 30.74
CA ILE A 495 -5.41 -6.15 30.88
C ILE A 495 -5.76 -7.58 31.32
N GLU A 496 -6.61 -7.75 32.33
CA GLU A 496 -7.07 -9.06 32.80
C GLU A 496 -7.66 -9.89 31.65
N ARG A 497 -8.63 -9.32 30.92
CA ARG A 497 -9.22 -9.97 29.74
C ARG A 497 -8.18 -10.33 28.68
N LYS A 498 -7.25 -9.41 28.38
CA LYS A 498 -6.21 -9.65 27.36
C LYS A 498 -5.24 -10.77 27.77
N GLN A 499 -4.92 -10.90 29.06
CA GLN A 499 -4.09 -12.00 29.55
C GLN A 499 -4.81 -13.36 29.41
N GLU A 500 -6.11 -13.42 29.69
CA GLU A 500 -6.93 -14.61 29.46
C GLU A 500 -6.98 -15.00 27.97
N GLU A 501 -7.21 -14.01 27.09
CA GLU A 501 -7.20 -14.21 25.63
C GLU A 501 -5.83 -14.69 25.13
N ARG A 502 -4.73 -14.12 25.64
CA ARG A 502 -3.37 -14.56 25.30
C ARG A 502 -3.16 -16.01 25.73
N LYS A 503 -3.56 -16.39 26.94
CA LYS A 503 -3.46 -17.77 27.41
C LYS A 503 -4.23 -18.72 26.49
N ALA A 504 -5.47 -18.40 26.17
CA ALA A 504 -6.28 -19.21 25.25
C ALA A 504 -5.69 -19.27 23.83
N TYR A 505 -5.05 -18.19 23.38
CA TYR A 505 -4.32 -18.15 22.11
C TYR A 505 -3.11 -19.09 22.14
N LEU A 506 -2.30 -19.07 23.20
CA LEU A 506 -1.14 -19.95 23.35
C LEU A 506 -1.56 -21.42 23.43
N ASP A 507 -2.63 -21.75 24.16
CA ASP A 507 -3.16 -23.12 24.23
C ASP A 507 -3.59 -23.64 22.85
N LYS A 508 -4.21 -22.77 22.02
CA LYS A 508 -4.57 -23.11 20.64
C LYS A 508 -3.33 -23.27 19.77
N LEU A 509 -2.34 -22.40 19.94
CA LEU A 509 -1.09 -22.47 19.20
C LEU A 509 -0.35 -23.77 19.51
N GLU A 510 -0.23 -24.16 20.77
CA GLU A 510 0.39 -25.44 21.15
C GLU A 510 -0.34 -26.65 20.52
N LYS A 511 -1.68 -26.64 20.51
CA LYS A 511 -2.47 -27.68 19.84
C LYS A 511 -2.19 -27.76 18.35
N GLU A 512 -2.10 -26.62 17.67
CA GLU A 512 -1.73 -26.59 16.26
C GLU A 512 -0.32 -27.15 16.03
N PHE A 513 0.62 -27.05 16.97
CA PHE A 513 1.98 -27.57 16.81
C PHE A 513 2.20 -28.98 17.40
N THR A 514 1.15 -29.61 17.93
CA THR A 514 1.21 -30.99 18.40
C THR A 514 0.98 -31.94 17.22
N PRO A 515 1.79 -32.98 17.02
CA PRO A 515 1.53 -33.99 16.00
C PRO A 515 0.16 -34.64 16.22
N ALA A 516 -0.61 -34.79 15.15
CA ALA A 516 -1.91 -35.48 15.17
C ALA A 516 -1.77 -36.98 15.43
#